data_AF-A0A1I6RS04-F1
#
_entry.id   AF-A0A1I6RS04-F1
#
_cell.length_a   1.000
_cell.length_b   1.000
_cell.length_c   1.000
_cell.angle_alpha   90.00
_cell.angle_beta   90.00
_cell.angle_gamma   90.00
#
_symmetry.space_group_name_H-M   'P 1'
#
loop_
_entity.id
_entity.type
_entity.pdbx_description
1 polymer ?
#
loop_
_entity_poly.entity_id
_entity_poly.type
_entity_poly.pdbx_seq_one_letter_code
_entity_poly.pdbx_strand_id
1 'polypeptide(L)'
;MKRVLFLILIVVTGCKSDKKYHDVKVQEEVMTNISDKVSSVVEFQNKLNEEFKNPETSPLKDKDRSEFSELDFFPIDTNFIVKAKLTFTPDAEVFFMPTTTDRKTQERLYAVANFKIKDVDYNLNIYQSMALLDSEEYKDYLFLPFSDLTNGDATYGGGRYIDLRIPEGDEIVIDFNKAYNPYCAYNKKFSCPIVPNENNLSLAVKAGVKKFK
;
A
#
# COMPACT_ATOMS: atom_id res chain seq x y z
N MET A 1 -6.02 -76.82 20.42
CA MET A 1 -6.25 -75.46 20.98
C MET A 1 -5.16 -75.16 22.01
N LYS A 2 -4.69 -73.89 22.08
CA LYS A 2 -3.70 -73.28 23.00
C LYS A 2 -2.23 -73.42 22.54
N ARG A 3 -1.76 -72.54 21.63
CA ARG A 3 -1.17 -71.19 21.82
C ARG A 3 0.19 -71.24 22.55
N VAL A 4 1.25 -71.24 21.73
CA VAL A 4 2.65 -71.07 22.11
C VAL A 4 2.89 -69.61 22.47
N LEU A 5 3.45 -69.38 23.66
CA LEU A 5 3.81 -68.07 24.18
C LEU A 5 5.30 -67.82 23.84
N PHE A 6 5.59 -66.95 22.88
CA PHE A 6 6.95 -66.47 22.62
C PHE A 6 7.14 -65.12 23.33
N LEU A 7 8.03 -65.11 24.34
CA LEU A 7 8.60 -63.89 24.90
C LEU A 7 9.43 -63.21 23.81
N ILE A 8 9.06 -61.98 23.43
CA ILE A 8 9.92 -61.10 22.63
C ILE A 8 10.34 -59.94 23.52
N LEU A 9 11.64 -59.95 23.86
CA LEU A 9 12.37 -58.89 24.52
C LEU A 9 12.57 -57.76 23.50
N ILE A 10 11.76 -56.70 23.57
CA ILE A 10 11.97 -55.49 22.75
C ILE A 10 12.95 -54.59 23.50
N VAL A 11 14.20 -54.61 23.03
CA VAL A 11 15.27 -53.69 23.42
C VAL A 11 14.86 -52.28 22.99
N VAL A 12 14.79 -51.36 23.94
CA VAL A 12 14.51 -49.94 23.71
C VAL A 12 15.76 -49.31 23.10
N THR A 13 15.79 -49.17 21.78
CA THR A 13 16.75 -48.26 21.11
C THR A 13 16.10 -46.89 21.00
N GLY A 14 16.49 -45.99 21.90
CA GLY A 14 16.14 -44.58 21.80
C GLY A 14 16.75 -43.95 20.54
N CYS A 15 15.89 -43.41 19.67
CA CYS A 15 16.30 -42.46 18.65
C CYS A 15 16.36 -41.07 19.28
N LYS A 16 17.56 -40.50 19.40
CA LYS A 16 17.77 -39.07 19.58
C LYS A 16 17.12 -38.33 18.40
N SER A 17 16.11 -37.50 18.67
CA SER A 17 15.60 -36.53 17.71
C SER A 17 16.26 -35.18 17.96
N ASP A 18 17.36 -34.92 17.26
CA ASP A 18 17.79 -33.56 16.99
C ASP A 18 16.84 -32.96 15.96
N LYS A 19 16.17 -31.84 16.31
CA LYS A 19 15.58 -30.76 15.47
C LYS A 19 14.28 -30.22 16.07
N LYS A 20 14.33 -29.02 16.68
CA LYS A 20 13.16 -28.15 16.91
C LYS A 20 13.46 -26.71 17.38
N TYR A 21 14.69 -26.22 17.24
CA TYR A 21 15.07 -24.88 17.74
C TYR A 21 15.03 -23.76 16.69
N HIS A 22 15.02 -24.08 15.39
CA HIS A 22 15.06 -23.06 14.33
C HIS A 22 13.67 -22.51 13.92
N ASP A 23 12.58 -23.25 14.16
CA ASP A 23 11.24 -22.84 13.70
C ASP A 23 10.59 -21.78 14.59
N VAL A 24 10.85 -21.78 15.90
CA VAL A 24 10.20 -20.86 16.85
C VAL A 24 10.64 -19.42 16.62
N LYS A 25 11.94 -19.19 16.44
CA LYS A 25 12.50 -17.85 16.21
C LYS A 25 12.04 -17.26 14.88
N VAL A 26 11.99 -18.08 13.82
CA VAL A 26 11.48 -17.66 12.51
C VAL A 26 9.99 -17.32 12.60
N GLN A 27 9.20 -18.10 13.32
CA GLN A 27 7.77 -17.84 13.50
C GLN A 27 7.51 -16.56 14.32
N GLU A 28 8.31 -16.30 15.35
CA GLU A 28 8.25 -15.09 16.16
C GLU A 28 8.65 -13.84 15.37
N GLU A 29 9.72 -13.92 14.56
CA GLU A 29 10.14 -12.83 13.66
C GLU A 29 9.09 -12.54 12.59
N VAL A 30 8.49 -13.58 11.98
CA VAL A 30 7.42 -13.43 10.99
C VAL A 30 6.18 -12.80 11.61
N MET A 31 5.76 -13.26 12.80
CA MET A 31 4.61 -12.68 13.52
C MET A 31 4.86 -11.24 13.93
N THR A 32 6.06 -10.91 14.41
CA THR A 32 6.44 -9.54 14.79
C THR A 32 6.40 -8.62 13.56
N ASN A 33 7.00 -9.04 12.45
CA ASN A 33 6.99 -8.25 11.20
C ASN A 33 5.57 -8.02 10.65
N ILE A 34 4.70 -9.03 10.71
CA ILE A 34 3.29 -8.89 10.34
C ILE A 34 2.59 -7.88 11.28
N SER A 35 2.82 -8.00 12.58
CA SER A 35 2.26 -7.08 13.59
C SER A 35 2.69 -5.64 13.33
N ASP A 36 3.96 -5.40 13.01
CA ASP A 36 4.49 -4.06 12.73
C ASP A 36 3.86 -3.46 11.47
N LYS A 37 3.76 -4.27 10.40
CA LYS A 37 3.10 -3.84 9.15
C LYS A 37 1.65 -3.44 9.39
N VAL A 38 0.88 -4.30 10.05
CA VAL A 38 -0.53 -4.04 10.38
C VAL A 38 -0.66 -2.80 11.26
N SER A 39 0.20 -2.64 12.28
CA SER A 39 0.20 -1.46 13.15
C SER A 39 0.42 -0.17 12.36
N SER A 40 1.37 -0.18 11.41
CA SER A 40 1.62 0.99 10.56
C SER A 40 0.44 1.38 9.66
N VAL A 41 -0.40 0.41 9.29
CA VAL A 41 -1.64 0.66 8.52
C VAL A 41 -2.71 1.24 9.42
N VAL A 42 -2.89 0.70 10.64
CA VAL A 42 -3.84 1.22 11.62
C VAL A 42 -3.50 2.66 12.00
N GLU A 43 -2.22 2.98 12.22
CA GLU A 43 -1.76 4.35 12.47
C GLU A 43 -2.09 5.30 11.30
N PHE A 44 -1.88 4.84 10.07
CA PHE A 44 -2.25 5.60 8.88
C PHE A 44 -3.76 5.87 8.83
N GLN A 45 -4.59 4.84 9.05
CA GLN A 45 -6.05 4.97 9.05
C GLN A 45 -6.53 5.96 10.12
N ASN A 46 -5.95 5.89 11.33
CA ASN A 46 -6.27 6.80 12.43
C ASN A 46 -5.91 8.25 12.08
N LYS A 47 -4.69 8.49 11.60
CA LYS A 47 -4.23 9.83 11.20
C LYS A 47 -5.11 10.44 10.11
N LEU A 48 -5.47 9.63 9.10
CA LEU A 48 -6.33 10.09 8.01
C LEU A 48 -7.73 10.44 8.53
N ASN A 49 -8.30 9.63 9.43
CA ASN A 49 -9.58 9.94 10.07
C ASN A 49 -9.53 11.20 10.93
N GLU A 50 -8.43 11.45 11.64
CA GLU A 50 -8.21 12.68 12.42
C GLU A 50 -8.17 13.91 11.50
N GLU A 51 -7.44 13.84 10.40
CA GLU A 51 -7.37 14.90 9.39
C GLU A 51 -8.75 15.23 8.82
N PHE A 52 -9.56 14.22 8.53
CA PHE A 52 -10.89 14.39 7.96
C PHE A 52 -11.91 14.96 8.95
N LYS A 53 -11.69 14.79 10.27
CA LYS A 53 -12.49 15.41 11.34
C LYS A 53 -12.11 16.87 11.58
N ASN A 54 -10.86 17.24 11.31
CA ASN A 54 -10.33 18.55 11.64
C ASN A 54 -10.94 19.66 10.76
N PRO A 55 -11.58 20.70 11.34
CA PRO A 55 -12.19 21.80 10.58
C PRO A 55 -11.22 22.57 9.67
N GLU A 56 -9.94 22.64 10.04
CA GLU A 56 -8.95 23.46 9.34
C GLU A 56 -8.33 22.73 8.14
N THR A 57 -8.20 21.41 8.21
CA THR A 57 -7.47 20.61 7.21
C THR A 57 -8.37 19.70 6.39
N SER A 58 -9.60 19.43 6.84
CA SER A 58 -10.45 18.43 6.20
C SER A 58 -10.78 18.78 4.74
N PRO A 59 -10.70 17.81 3.81
CA PRO A 59 -11.13 18.01 2.43
C PRO A 59 -12.66 17.93 2.28
N LEU A 60 -13.38 17.53 3.33
CA LEU A 60 -14.83 17.40 3.29
C LEU A 60 -15.51 18.77 3.15
N LYS A 61 -16.76 18.79 2.66
CA LYS A 61 -17.62 19.96 2.82
C LYS A 61 -18.08 20.06 4.26
N ASP A 62 -18.40 21.25 4.75
CA ASP A 62 -18.85 21.43 6.15
C ASP A 62 -20.03 20.55 6.53
N LYS A 63 -21.01 20.42 5.62
CA LYS A 63 -22.14 19.51 5.80
C LYS A 63 -21.68 18.06 5.98
N ASP A 64 -20.84 17.56 5.07
CA ASP A 64 -20.36 16.18 5.11
C ASP A 64 -19.49 15.92 6.36
N ARG A 65 -18.69 16.91 6.78
CA ARG A 65 -17.85 16.85 7.98
C ARG A 65 -18.67 16.79 9.27
N SER A 66 -19.77 17.54 9.35
CA SER A 66 -20.65 17.53 10.54
C SER A 66 -21.29 16.15 10.80
N GLU A 67 -21.40 15.31 9.77
CA GLU A 67 -21.94 13.95 9.84
C GLU A 67 -20.84 12.87 9.75
N PHE A 68 -19.56 13.27 9.67
CA PHE A 68 -18.44 12.36 9.45
C PHE A 68 -18.02 11.67 10.74
N SER A 69 -18.13 10.34 10.78
CA SER A 69 -17.57 9.51 11.85
C SER A 69 -16.17 9.00 11.50
N GLU A 70 -16.01 8.42 10.33
CA GLU A 70 -14.77 7.84 9.82
C GLU A 70 -14.89 7.52 8.32
N LEU A 71 -13.74 7.31 7.68
CA LEU A 71 -13.64 6.73 6.34
C LEU A 71 -13.89 5.22 6.40
N ASP A 72 -14.47 4.69 5.32
CA ASP A 72 -14.61 3.25 5.12
C ASP A 72 -13.34 2.70 4.45
N PHE A 73 -12.80 1.60 4.99
CA PHE A 73 -11.59 0.94 4.51
C PHE A 73 -11.88 -0.53 4.20
N PHE A 74 -11.14 -1.09 3.23
CA PHE A 74 -11.07 -2.54 3.13
C PHE A 74 -10.38 -3.14 4.36
N PRO A 75 -10.67 -4.42 4.71
CA PRO A 75 -9.87 -5.15 5.68
C PRO A 75 -8.39 -5.14 5.28
N ILE A 76 -7.51 -5.01 6.27
CA ILE A 76 -6.06 -5.03 6.04
C ILE A 76 -5.66 -6.39 5.46
N ASP A 77 -5.01 -6.37 4.30
CA ASP A 77 -4.51 -7.55 3.63
C ASP A 77 -3.03 -7.37 3.32
N THR A 78 -2.19 -8.16 4.01
CA THR A 78 -0.73 -8.10 3.90
C THR A 78 -0.21 -8.61 2.56
N ASN A 79 -1.03 -9.30 1.75
CA ASN A 79 -0.68 -9.66 0.37
C ASN A 79 -0.60 -8.44 -0.56
N PHE A 80 -1.19 -7.31 -0.14
CA PHE A 80 -1.09 -6.03 -0.84
C PHE A 80 0.01 -5.12 -0.25
N ILE A 81 0.92 -5.68 0.54
CA ILE A 81 2.17 -5.02 0.97
C ILE A 81 3.31 -5.64 0.16
N VAL A 82 3.70 -4.97 -0.93
CA VAL A 82 4.64 -5.53 -1.89
C VAL A 82 5.99 -4.82 -1.81
N LYS A 83 7.06 -5.60 -2.02
CA LYS A 83 8.38 -5.04 -2.31
C LYS A 83 8.50 -4.89 -3.82
N ALA A 84 8.84 -3.69 -4.27
CA ALA A 84 9.01 -3.37 -5.67
C ALA A 84 10.48 -3.03 -5.97
N LYS A 85 10.98 -3.52 -7.10
CA LYS A 85 12.27 -3.14 -7.65
C LYS A 85 12.12 -1.89 -8.51
N LEU A 86 12.94 -0.89 -8.25
CA LEU A 86 12.92 0.37 -8.99
C LEU A 86 13.82 0.32 -10.21
N THR A 87 13.28 0.74 -11.35
CA THR A 87 14.06 1.15 -12.52
C THR A 87 14.02 2.67 -12.59
N PHE A 88 15.11 3.31 -12.14
CA PHE A 88 15.21 4.77 -12.12
C PHE A 88 15.25 5.38 -13.52
N THR A 89 14.72 6.59 -13.63
CA THR A 89 14.67 7.35 -14.89
C THR A 89 15.31 8.73 -14.69
N PRO A 90 16.65 8.81 -14.46
CA PRO A 90 17.33 10.06 -14.14
C PRO A 90 17.23 11.10 -15.26
N ASP A 91 17.11 10.65 -16.51
CA ASP A 91 17.02 11.49 -17.71
C ASP A 91 15.57 11.78 -18.12
N ALA A 92 14.57 11.45 -17.29
CA ALA A 92 13.18 11.72 -17.60
C ALA A 92 12.91 13.24 -17.66
N GLU A 93 12.31 13.68 -18.76
CA GLU A 93 11.88 15.07 -18.92
C GLU A 93 10.75 15.41 -17.95
N VAL A 94 10.74 16.65 -17.49
CA VAL A 94 9.62 17.21 -16.72
C VAL A 94 8.44 17.40 -17.67
N PHE A 95 7.26 16.97 -17.24
CA PHE A 95 6.02 17.16 -17.98
C PHE A 95 4.95 17.82 -17.10
N PHE A 96 3.91 18.32 -17.75
CA PHE A 96 2.76 18.91 -17.08
C PHE A 96 1.66 17.86 -16.89
N MET A 97 1.57 17.27 -15.70
CA MET A 97 0.52 16.33 -15.35
C MET A 97 -0.84 17.06 -15.29
N PRO A 98 -1.87 16.61 -16.04
CA PRO A 98 -3.17 17.23 -16.00
C PRO A 98 -3.84 17.02 -14.64
N THR A 99 -4.68 17.96 -14.24
CA THR A 99 -5.51 17.82 -13.04
C THR A 99 -6.99 17.81 -13.40
N THR A 100 -7.86 17.63 -12.41
CA THR A 100 -9.33 17.72 -12.57
C THR A 100 -9.84 19.13 -12.90
N THR A 101 -8.96 20.13 -12.98
CA THR A 101 -9.24 21.51 -13.42
C THR A 101 -8.19 21.94 -14.46
N ASP A 102 -8.23 23.20 -14.93
CA ASP A 102 -7.24 23.72 -15.90
C ASP A 102 -5.81 23.81 -15.36
N ARG A 103 -5.64 23.70 -14.02
CA ARG A 103 -4.31 23.65 -13.40
C ARG A 103 -3.56 22.40 -13.85
N LYS A 104 -2.23 22.50 -13.96
CA LYS A 104 -1.34 21.37 -14.17
C LYS A 104 -0.24 21.38 -13.11
N THR A 105 0.29 20.22 -12.75
CA THR A 105 1.47 20.11 -11.88
C THR A 105 2.69 19.71 -12.71
N GLN A 106 3.87 20.21 -12.34
CA GLN A 106 5.12 19.85 -12.99
C GLN A 106 5.70 18.63 -12.29
N GLU A 107 5.70 17.51 -13.00
CA GLU A 107 6.13 16.21 -12.49
C GLU A 107 7.24 15.67 -13.38
N ARG A 108 8.11 14.83 -12.82
CA ARG A 108 8.99 13.94 -13.59
C ARG A 108 8.69 12.49 -13.26
N LEU A 109 8.87 11.60 -14.23
CA LEU A 109 8.95 10.17 -13.94
C LEU A 109 10.22 9.94 -13.11
N TYR A 110 10.07 9.46 -11.89
CA TYR A 110 11.19 9.20 -10.99
C TYR A 110 11.74 7.78 -11.17
N ALA A 111 10.84 6.80 -11.17
CA ALA A 111 11.17 5.41 -11.39
C ALA A 111 9.94 4.61 -11.84
N VAL A 112 10.18 3.47 -12.48
CA VAL A 112 9.18 2.41 -12.67
C VAL A 112 9.35 1.38 -11.55
N ALA A 113 8.30 1.16 -10.75
CA ALA A 113 8.28 0.17 -9.70
C ALA A 113 7.73 -1.16 -10.23
N ASN A 114 8.57 -2.20 -10.24
CA ASN A 114 8.22 -3.54 -10.71
C ASN A 114 8.01 -4.48 -9.52
N PHE A 115 6.87 -5.14 -9.44
CA PHE A 115 6.51 -6.00 -8.30
C PHE A 115 5.60 -7.15 -8.73
N LYS A 116 5.40 -8.10 -7.82
CA LYS A 116 4.48 -9.22 -8.02
C LYS A 116 3.35 -9.19 -7.01
N ILE A 117 2.14 -9.51 -7.45
CA ILE A 117 1.02 -9.88 -6.58
C ILE A 117 0.50 -11.23 -7.05
N LYS A 118 0.52 -12.23 -6.17
CA LYS A 118 0.11 -13.62 -6.48
C LYS A 118 0.82 -14.16 -7.73
N ASP A 119 2.15 -13.98 -7.76
CA ASP A 119 3.08 -14.38 -8.84
C ASP A 119 2.88 -13.70 -10.21
N VAL A 120 1.89 -12.84 -10.36
CA VAL A 120 1.68 -12.01 -11.56
C VAL A 120 2.51 -10.73 -11.45
N ASP A 121 3.27 -10.43 -12.49
CA ASP A 121 4.08 -9.21 -12.59
C ASP A 121 3.21 -7.99 -12.90
N TYR A 122 3.46 -6.92 -12.18
CA TYR A 122 2.87 -5.61 -12.38
C TYR A 122 3.97 -4.54 -12.34
N ASN A 123 3.66 -3.39 -12.92
CA ASN A 123 4.48 -2.21 -12.77
C ASN A 123 3.60 -0.98 -12.58
N LEU A 124 4.17 0.04 -11.92
CA LEU A 124 3.59 1.36 -11.79
C LEU A 124 4.69 2.42 -11.87
N ASN A 125 4.39 3.53 -12.53
CA ASN A 125 5.25 4.70 -12.54
C ASN A 125 5.13 5.46 -11.22
N ILE A 126 6.27 5.84 -10.64
CA ILE A 126 6.36 6.73 -9.49
C ILE A 126 6.83 8.10 -10.00
N TYR A 127 6.16 9.15 -9.58
CA TYR A 127 6.44 10.52 -10.00
C TYR A 127 7.06 11.33 -8.87
N GLN A 128 7.80 12.37 -9.24
CA GLN A 128 8.32 13.35 -8.29
C GLN A 128 7.91 14.75 -8.72
N SER A 129 7.37 15.50 -7.76
CA SER A 129 6.91 16.87 -8.00
C SER A 129 8.08 17.84 -7.98
N MET A 130 8.20 18.62 -9.05
CA MET A 130 9.25 19.65 -9.15
C MET A 130 9.04 20.76 -8.13
N ALA A 131 7.80 21.02 -7.73
CA ALA A 131 7.46 22.05 -6.75
C ALA A 131 7.85 21.70 -5.31
N LEU A 132 8.09 20.41 -5.02
CA LEU A 132 8.42 19.94 -3.67
C LEU A 132 9.92 19.78 -3.43
N LEU A 133 10.76 19.89 -4.47
CA LEU A 133 12.21 19.67 -4.35
C LEU A 133 12.90 20.65 -3.40
N ASP A 134 12.39 21.89 -3.33
CA ASP A 134 12.94 22.94 -2.47
C ASP A 134 12.35 22.92 -1.05
N SER A 135 11.39 22.03 -0.78
CA SER A 135 10.79 21.87 0.55
C SER A 135 11.64 20.97 1.42
N GLU A 136 12.11 21.45 2.58
CA GLU A 136 12.88 20.60 3.51
C GLU A 136 12.09 19.37 3.98
N GLU A 137 10.76 19.51 4.13
CA GLU A 137 9.85 18.46 4.59
C GLU A 137 9.43 17.49 3.46
N TYR A 138 9.39 17.96 2.21
CA TYR A 138 8.83 17.21 1.07
C TYR A 138 9.80 16.96 -0.09
N LYS A 139 11.08 17.33 0.03
CA LYS A 139 12.09 17.11 -1.03
C LYS A 139 12.27 15.65 -1.44
N ASP A 140 11.98 14.72 -0.53
CA ASP A 140 12.04 13.28 -0.75
C ASP A 140 10.67 12.66 -1.05
N TYR A 141 9.61 13.47 -1.18
CA TYR A 141 8.27 13.00 -1.47
C TYR A 141 8.18 12.44 -2.89
N LEU A 142 7.52 11.28 -2.99
CA LEU A 142 7.22 10.60 -4.23
C LEU A 142 5.71 10.34 -4.31
N PHE A 143 5.16 10.53 -5.50
CA PHE A 143 3.74 10.43 -5.80
C PHE A 143 3.45 9.18 -6.62
N LEU A 144 2.62 8.28 -6.10
CA LEU A 144 2.18 7.07 -6.80
C LEU A 144 0.65 7.11 -7.04
N PRO A 145 0.20 7.72 -8.15
CA PRO A 145 -1.18 7.62 -8.60
C PRO A 145 -1.42 6.27 -9.27
N PHE A 146 -2.56 5.63 -9.04
CA PHE A 146 -2.91 4.41 -9.75
C PHE A 146 -4.43 4.22 -9.88
N SER A 147 -4.81 3.44 -10.86
CA SER A 147 -6.16 2.90 -11.03
C SER A 147 -6.11 1.38 -11.08
N ASP A 148 -7.24 0.75 -10.80
CA ASP A 148 -7.39 -0.68 -10.69
C ASP A 148 -8.87 -1.09 -10.89
N LEU A 149 -9.16 -2.39 -10.91
CA LEU A 149 -10.50 -2.91 -11.21
C LEU A 149 -11.56 -2.62 -10.13
N THR A 150 -11.18 -2.04 -8.98
CA THR A 150 -12.14 -1.59 -7.97
C THR A 150 -12.68 -0.18 -8.23
N ASN A 151 -12.02 0.63 -9.07
CA ASN A 151 -12.42 2.01 -9.31
C ASN A 151 -13.79 2.10 -9.98
N GLY A 152 -14.65 2.97 -9.47
CA GLY A 152 -16.00 3.21 -9.98
C GLY A 152 -17.07 2.36 -9.32
N ASP A 153 -16.69 1.20 -8.79
CA ASP A 153 -17.57 0.30 -8.01
C ASP A 153 -17.31 0.47 -6.51
N ALA A 154 -16.20 -0.09 -6.00
CA ALA A 154 -15.88 -0.10 -4.58
C ALA A 154 -14.96 1.05 -4.14
N THR A 155 -14.21 1.67 -5.06
CA THR A 155 -13.31 2.81 -4.80
C THR A 155 -13.62 3.98 -5.73
N TYR A 156 -13.04 5.16 -5.46
CA TYR A 156 -13.29 6.35 -6.26
C TYR A 156 -12.95 6.14 -7.74
N GLY A 157 -13.84 6.56 -8.65
CA GLY A 157 -13.69 6.28 -10.09
C GLY A 157 -12.50 6.97 -10.76
N GLY A 158 -11.98 8.07 -10.19
CA GLY A 158 -10.84 8.80 -10.74
C GLY A 158 -9.47 8.22 -10.37
N GLY A 159 -9.42 7.06 -9.71
CA GLY A 159 -8.19 6.46 -9.20
C GLY A 159 -7.86 6.85 -7.75
N ARG A 160 -6.73 6.35 -7.27
CA ARG A 160 -6.26 6.48 -5.88
C ARG A 160 -4.78 6.81 -5.84
N TYR A 161 -4.32 7.30 -4.70
CA TYR A 161 -2.92 7.70 -4.50
C TYR A 161 -2.28 6.92 -3.36
N ILE A 162 -0.96 6.77 -3.46
CA ILE A 162 -0.09 6.39 -2.36
C ILE A 162 1.03 7.42 -2.29
N ASP A 163 1.27 7.92 -1.09
CA ASP A 163 2.39 8.81 -0.80
C ASP A 163 3.60 7.96 -0.42
N LEU A 164 4.73 8.25 -1.06
CA LEU A 164 5.98 7.52 -0.89
C LEU A 164 7.11 8.49 -0.53
N ARG A 165 8.25 7.92 -0.10
CA ARG A 165 9.49 8.65 0.14
C ARG A 165 10.61 8.00 -0.66
N ILE A 166 11.60 8.80 -1.09
CA ILE A 166 12.80 8.28 -1.76
C ILE A 166 13.43 7.20 -0.87
N PRO A 167 13.56 5.96 -1.36
CA PRO A 167 14.13 4.89 -0.56
C PRO A 167 15.66 4.95 -0.55
N GLU A 168 16.25 4.24 0.39
CA GLU A 168 17.66 3.86 0.28
C GLU A 168 17.80 2.70 -0.72
N GLY A 169 18.65 2.86 -1.73
CA GLY A 169 18.87 1.85 -2.75
C GLY A 169 17.77 1.81 -3.83
N ASP A 170 17.52 0.64 -4.39
CA ASP A 170 16.67 0.44 -5.57
C ASP A 170 15.44 -0.44 -5.32
N GLU A 171 15.03 -0.55 -4.06
CA GLU A 171 13.82 -1.25 -3.63
C GLU A 171 12.93 -0.32 -2.81
N ILE A 172 11.62 -0.45 -2.99
CA ILE A 172 10.63 0.30 -2.21
C ILE A 172 9.50 -0.62 -1.76
N VAL A 173 8.91 -0.34 -0.61
CA VAL A 173 7.68 -1.00 -0.18
C VAL A 173 6.49 -0.16 -0.63
N ILE A 174 5.58 -0.78 -1.39
CA ILE A 174 4.28 -0.21 -1.74
C ILE A 174 3.23 -0.93 -0.91
N ASP A 175 2.56 -0.18 -0.03
CA ASP A 175 1.48 -0.68 0.81
C ASP A 175 0.14 -0.14 0.31
N PHE A 176 -0.58 -0.94 -0.47
CA PHE A 176 -1.89 -0.52 -1.00
C PHE A 176 -2.96 -0.42 0.10
N ASN A 177 -2.72 -0.91 1.32
CA ASN A 177 -3.61 -0.63 2.45
C ASN A 177 -3.58 0.84 2.87
N LYS A 178 -2.55 1.58 2.44
CA LYS A 178 -2.41 3.04 2.64
C LYS A 178 -2.86 3.84 1.41
N ALA A 179 -3.46 3.19 0.41
CA ALA A 179 -4.03 3.90 -0.73
C ALA A 179 -5.26 4.72 -0.29
N TYR A 180 -5.32 5.98 -0.71
CA TYR A 180 -6.40 6.92 -0.36
C TYR A 180 -7.01 7.57 -1.58
N ASN A 181 -8.24 8.08 -1.44
CA ASN A 181 -8.89 8.81 -2.54
C ASN A 181 -8.37 10.26 -2.62
N PRO A 182 -8.19 10.82 -3.82
CA PRO A 182 -7.86 12.23 -4.00
C PRO A 182 -8.90 13.16 -3.35
N TYR A 183 -8.52 14.34 -2.88
CA TYR A 183 -9.45 15.26 -2.21
C TYR A 183 -10.69 15.66 -3.04
N CYS A 184 -10.57 15.71 -4.36
CA CYS A 184 -11.68 15.96 -5.30
C CYS A 184 -12.70 14.81 -5.39
N ALA A 185 -12.42 13.65 -4.78
CA ALA A 185 -13.41 12.63 -4.52
C ALA A 185 -14.45 13.11 -3.50
N TYR A 186 -14.04 13.93 -2.53
CA TYR A 186 -14.89 14.45 -1.46
C TYR A 186 -15.43 15.85 -1.76
N ASN A 187 -14.61 16.71 -2.39
CA ASN A 187 -14.99 18.07 -2.68
C ASN A 187 -14.42 18.57 -4.01
N LYS A 188 -15.29 18.87 -4.98
CA LYS A 188 -14.93 19.28 -6.34
C LYS A 188 -14.18 20.61 -6.44
N LYS A 189 -14.05 21.37 -5.33
CA LYS A 189 -13.19 22.56 -5.29
C LYS A 189 -11.70 22.24 -5.46
N PHE A 190 -11.28 21.01 -5.12
CA PHE A 190 -9.87 20.61 -5.22
C PHE A 190 -9.49 20.23 -6.64
N SER A 191 -8.29 20.64 -7.04
CA SER A 191 -7.64 20.27 -8.30
C SER A 191 -6.67 19.11 -8.03
N CYS A 192 -7.05 17.89 -8.39
CA CYS A 192 -6.22 16.70 -8.15
C CYS A 192 -5.55 16.22 -9.44
N PRO A 193 -4.31 15.71 -9.40
CA PRO A 193 -3.68 15.06 -10.54
C PRO A 193 -4.50 13.90 -11.11
N ILE A 194 -4.65 13.83 -12.43
CA ILE A 194 -5.33 12.70 -13.07
C ILE A 194 -4.36 11.53 -13.13
N VAL A 195 -4.82 10.34 -12.73
CA VAL A 195 -4.02 9.11 -12.83
C VAL A 195 -3.65 8.84 -14.29
N PRO A 196 -2.34 8.74 -14.62
CA PRO A 196 -1.89 8.39 -15.97
C PRO A 196 -2.38 6.99 -16.39
N ASN A 197 -2.69 6.81 -17.67
CA ASN A 197 -3.23 5.54 -18.20
C ASN A 197 -2.26 4.37 -18.00
N GLU A 198 -0.96 4.65 -17.99
CA GLU A 198 0.10 3.68 -17.76
C GLU A 198 0.05 3.09 -16.34
N ASN A 199 -0.53 3.82 -15.39
CA ASN A 199 -0.68 3.39 -13.99
C ASN A 199 -2.02 2.70 -13.73
N ASN A 200 -2.51 1.92 -14.69
CA ASN A 200 -3.72 1.12 -14.56
C ASN A 200 -3.38 -0.36 -14.31
N LEU A 201 -3.71 -0.84 -13.11
CA LEU A 201 -3.56 -2.24 -12.73
C LEU A 201 -4.76 -3.06 -13.21
N SER A 202 -4.51 -4.10 -14.01
CA SER A 202 -5.52 -5.10 -14.37
C SER A 202 -5.80 -6.09 -13.22
N LEU A 203 -5.96 -5.57 -12.00
CA LEU A 203 -6.15 -6.30 -10.75
C LEU A 203 -7.19 -5.58 -9.91
N ALA A 204 -8.03 -6.29 -9.15
CA ALA A 204 -8.89 -5.68 -8.15
C ALA A 204 -8.10 -5.50 -6.83
N VAL A 205 -7.68 -4.28 -6.52
CA VAL A 205 -6.90 -3.97 -5.31
C VAL A 205 -7.86 -3.64 -4.16
N LYS A 206 -8.33 -4.70 -3.48
CA LYS A 206 -9.25 -4.63 -2.32
C LYS A 206 -8.52 -4.30 -1.01
N ALA A 207 -7.73 -3.23 -1.02
CA ALA A 207 -6.98 -2.70 0.11
C ALA A 207 -7.09 -1.16 0.10
N GLY A 208 -7.02 -0.52 1.28
CA GLY A 208 -7.05 0.93 1.40
C GLY A 208 -8.45 1.54 1.53
N VAL A 209 -8.56 2.85 1.30
CA VAL A 209 -9.79 3.63 1.44
C VAL A 209 -10.80 3.22 0.35
N LYS A 210 -12.05 3.00 0.74
CA LYS A 210 -13.18 2.74 -0.16
C LYS A 210 -13.77 4.04 -0.70
N LYS A 211 -14.68 3.94 -1.66
CA LYS A 211 -15.38 5.10 -2.21
C LYS A 211 -16.14 5.83 -1.10
N PHE A 212 -16.01 7.15 -1.05
CA PHE A 212 -16.83 7.99 -0.19
C PHE A 212 -18.18 8.27 -0.84
N LYS A 213 -19.26 7.86 -0.17
CA LYS A 213 -20.69 8.09 -0.48
C LYS A 213 -21.01 8.19 -1.98
#